data_AF-B1IJ47-F1
#
_entry.id   AF-B1IJ47-F1
#
_cell.length_a   1.000
_cell.length_b   1.000
_cell.length_c   1.000
_cell.angle_alpha   90.00
_cell.angle_beta   90.00
_cell.angle_gamma   90.00
#
_symmetry.space_group_name_H-M   'P 1'
#
loop_
_entity.id
_entity.type
_entity.pdbx_description
1 polymer ?
#
loop_
_entity_poly.entity_id
_entity_poly.type
_entity_poly.pdbx_seq_one_letter_code
_entity_poly.pdbx_strand_id
1 'polypeptide(L)'
;MNENWCILAIAALYERPCTIEQAFEVFDKGKLTKNKKKSQEDIEDMVKFRNMGMTFEEITDIYCADKKTVCRLINSFKKKKIAPCQEHNN
;
A
#
# COMPACT_ATOMS: atom_id res chain seq x y z
N MET A 1 -4.79 17.01 22.49
CA MET A 1 -4.37 15.84 23.31
C MET A 1 -5.29 14.61 23.21
N ASN A 2 -6.37 14.62 22.39
CA ASN A 2 -7.26 13.45 22.22
C ASN A 2 -7.02 12.66 20.93
N GLU A 3 -6.38 13.25 19.92
CA GLU A 3 -6.26 12.63 18.59
C GLU A 3 -5.36 11.39 18.60
N ASN A 4 -4.21 11.42 19.31
CA ASN A 4 -3.33 10.25 19.44
C ASN A 4 -4.02 9.05 20.10
N TRP A 5 -4.87 9.27 21.11
CA TRP A 5 -5.62 8.19 21.76
C TRP A 5 -6.71 7.64 20.85
N CYS A 6 -7.37 8.49 20.07
CA CYS A 6 -8.33 8.05 19.05
C CYS A 6 -7.66 7.21 17.97
N ILE A 7 -6.45 7.57 17.53
CA ILE A 7 -5.69 6.82 16.53
C ILE A 7 -5.26 5.46 17.08
N LEU A 8 -4.82 5.40 18.34
CA LEU A 8 -4.50 4.14 19.00
C LEU A 8 -5.74 3.24 19.13
N ALA A 9 -6.90 3.80 19.50
CA ALA A 9 -8.16 3.07 19.59
C ALA A 9 -8.61 2.56 18.22
N ILE A 10 -8.45 3.35 17.16
CA ILE A 10 -8.71 2.92 15.79
C ILE A 10 -7.78 1.77 15.44
N ALA A 11 -6.46 1.89 15.65
CA ALA A 11 -5.51 0.82 15.35
C ALA A 11 -5.78 -0.48 16.12
N ALA A 12 -6.22 -0.38 17.38
CA ALA A 12 -6.48 -1.54 18.23
C ALA A 12 -7.86 -2.19 18.00
N LEU A 13 -8.87 -1.43 17.59
CA LEU A 13 -10.27 -1.89 17.48
C LEU A 13 -10.74 -2.08 16.03
N TYR A 14 -9.95 -1.68 15.02
CA TYR A 14 -10.34 -1.91 13.63
C TYR A 14 -10.37 -3.40 13.32
N GLU A 15 -11.42 -3.85 12.65
CA GLU A 15 -11.64 -5.26 12.25
C GLU A 15 -10.51 -5.84 11.35
N ARG A 16 -9.61 -4.98 10.86
CA ARG A 16 -8.44 -5.38 10.06
C ARG A 16 -7.18 -4.77 10.64
N PRO A 17 -6.04 -5.49 10.56
CA PRO A 17 -4.75 -4.88 10.85
C PRO A 17 -4.58 -3.65 9.95
N CYS A 18 -4.15 -2.56 10.55
CA CYS A 18 -3.91 -1.30 9.87
C CYS A 18 -2.63 -0.66 10.39
N THR A 19 -1.87 -0.04 9.50
CA THR A 19 -0.69 0.73 9.89
C THR A 19 -1.11 2.03 10.59
N ILE A 20 -0.21 2.61 11.38
CA ILE A 20 -0.46 3.87 12.09
C ILE A 20 -0.90 4.97 11.10
N GLU A 21 -0.25 5.07 9.94
CA GLU A 21 -0.59 6.03 8.89
C GLU A 21 -2.01 5.84 8.34
N GLN A 22 -2.45 4.57 8.23
CA GLN A 22 -3.83 4.27 7.84
C GLN A 22 -4.82 4.63 8.95
N ALA A 23 -4.46 4.43 10.23
CA ALA A 23 -5.28 4.85 11.35
C ALA A 23 -5.44 6.39 11.42
N PHE A 24 -4.39 7.14 11.10
CA PHE A 24 -4.48 8.60 10.89
C PHE A 24 -5.43 8.96 9.74
N GLU A 25 -5.35 8.25 8.60
CA GLU A 25 -6.27 8.50 7.48
C GLU A 25 -7.73 8.18 7.84
N VAL A 26 -7.99 7.13 8.62
CA VAL A 26 -9.32 6.81 9.15
C VAL A 26 -9.80 7.89 10.10
N PHE A 27 -8.92 8.40 10.97
CA PHE A 27 -9.25 9.47 11.89
C PHE A 27 -9.66 10.76 11.15
N ASP A 28 -8.90 11.13 10.12
CA ASP A 28 -9.12 12.34 9.32
C ASP A 28 -10.36 12.24 8.40
N LYS A 29 -10.53 11.11 7.70
CA LYS A 29 -11.57 10.95 6.66
C LYS A 29 -12.79 10.13 7.09
N GLY A 30 -12.74 9.52 8.29
CA GLY A 30 -13.77 8.64 8.85
C GLY A 30 -13.88 7.26 8.21
N LYS A 31 -13.09 6.94 7.17
CA LYS A 31 -13.17 5.68 6.40
C LYS A 31 -11.82 5.29 5.82
N LEU A 32 -11.50 3.99 5.83
CA LEU A 32 -10.40 3.45 5.04
C LEU A 32 -10.83 3.30 3.58
N THR A 33 -10.28 4.12 2.70
CA THR A 33 -10.46 3.94 1.26
C THR A 33 -9.74 2.69 0.78
N LYS A 34 -10.47 1.57 0.70
CA LYS A 34 -9.98 0.28 0.18
C LYS A 34 -9.40 0.37 -1.25
N ASN A 35 -9.82 1.38 -2.01
CA ASN A 35 -9.39 1.62 -3.40
C ASN A 35 -8.40 2.78 -3.53
N LYS A 36 -7.71 3.19 -2.45
CA LYS A 36 -6.68 4.21 -2.58
C LYS A 36 -5.59 3.71 -3.51
N LYS A 37 -5.35 4.48 -4.58
CA LYS A 37 -4.30 4.20 -5.53
C LYS A 37 -2.98 4.30 -4.77
N LYS A 38 -2.22 3.19 -4.72
CA LYS A 38 -0.88 3.21 -4.13
C LYS A 38 -0.01 4.18 -4.91
N SER A 39 0.78 4.97 -4.19
CA SER A 39 1.71 5.89 -4.83
C SER A 39 2.75 5.10 -5.61
N GLN A 40 3.41 5.76 -6.55
CA GLN A 40 4.47 5.10 -7.32
C GLN A 40 5.60 4.63 -6.40
N GLU A 41 5.91 5.39 -5.37
CA GLU A 41 6.89 5.06 -4.31
C GLU A 41 6.53 3.76 -3.60
N ASP A 42 5.27 3.60 -3.15
CA ASP A 42 4.79 2.34 -2.53
C ASP A 42 5.03 1.13 -3.45
N ILE A 43 4.80 1.29 -4.76
CA ILE A 43 4.96 0.20 -5.73
C ILE A 43 6.45 -0.11 -5.94
N GLU A 44 7.31 0.90 -5.93
CA GLU A 44 8.76 0.74 -6.01
C GLU A 44 9.31 -0.01 -4.81
N ASP A 45 8.87 0.34 -3.59
CA ASP A 45 9.29 -0.35 -2.37
C ASP A 45 8.77 -1.79 -2.33
N MET A 46 7.54 -2.07 -2.77
CA MET A 46 7.05 -3.44 -2.96
C MET A 46 7.94 -4.27 -3.88
N VAL A 47 8.47 -3.66 -4.95
CA VAL A 47 9.37 -4.33 -5.88
C VAL A 47 10.76 -4.50 -5.25
N LYS A 48 11.25 -3.53 -4.49
CA LYS A 48 12.51 -3.66 -3.73
C LYS A 48 12.43 -4.79 -2.72
N PHE A 49 11.37 -4.87 -1.93
CA PHE A 49 11.15 -5.99 -1.00
C PHE A 49 11.11 -7.32 -1.72
N ARG A 50 10.48 -7.38 -2.90
CA ARG A 50 10.49 -8.59 -3.72
C ARG A 50 11.89 -8.97 -4.21
N ASN A 51 12.73 -7.99 -4.55
CA ASN A 51 14.12 -8.22 -4.96
C ASN A 51 15.02 -8.61 -3.77
N MET A 52 14.69 -8.16 -2.56
CA MET A 52 15.36 -8.56 -1.31
C MET A 52 15.00 -10.00 -0.87
N GLY A 53 14.09 -10.67 -1.57
CA GLY A 53 13.68 -12.04 -1.27
C GLY A 53 12.43 -12.15 -0.38
N MET A 54 11.75 -11.05 -0.09
CA MET A 54 10.55 -11.04 0.74
C MET A 54 9.38 -11.74 0.02
N THR A 55 8.57 -12.48 0.79
CA THR A 55 7.42 -13.20 0.27
C THR A 55 6.26 -12.23 -0.05
N PHE A 56 5.32 -12.66 -0.90
CA PHE A 56 4.13 -11.85 -1.15
C PHE A 56 3.28 -11.70 0.11
N GLU A 57 3.32 -12.66 1.04
CA GLU A 57 2.55 -12.62 2.28
C GLU A 57 3.06 -11.54 3.23
N GLU A 58 4.38 -11.43 3.40
CA GLU A 58 4.98 -10.35 4.19
C GLU A 58 4.70 -8.98 3.57
N ILE A 59 4.77 -8.85 2.25
CA ILE A 59 4.44 -7.59 1.56
C ILE A 59 2.94 -7.26 1.72
N THR A 60 2.06 -8.25 1.72
CA THR A 60 0.63 -8.00 1.97
C THR A 60 0.34 -7.59 3.39
N ASP A 61 1.11 -8.10 4.36
CA ASP A 61 1.01 -7.76 5.77
C ASP A 61 1.44 -6.30 6.02
N ILE A 62 2.65 -5.94 5.56
CA ILE A 62 3.21 -4.57 5.69
C ILE A 62 2.25 -3.51 5.14
N TYR A 63 1.68 -3.78 3.96
CA TYR A 63 0.82 -2.82 3.28
C TYR A 63 -0.68 -3.08 3.48
N CYS A 64 -1.06 -4.01 4.35
CA CYS A 64 -2.44 -4.42 4.65
C CYS A 64 -3.30 -4.52 3.39
N ALA A 65 -2.79 -5.20 2.35
CA ALA A 65 -3.39 -5.26 1.02
C ALA A 65 -3.59 -6.69 0.55
N ASP A 66 -4.53 -6.89 -0.37
CA ASP A 66 -4.78 -8.21 -0.93
C ASP A 66 -3.61 -8.70 -1.80
N LYS A 67 -3.30 -10.00 -1.73
CA LYS A 67 -2.24 -10.65 -2.53
C LYS A 67 -2.43 -10.44 -4.02
N LYS A 68 -3.66 -10.46 -4.54
CA LYS A 68 -3.95 -10.17 -5.95
C LYS A 68 -3.58 -8.74 -6.32
N THR A 69 -3.86 -7.79 -5.42
CA THR A 69 -3.51 -6.37 -5.61
C THR A 69 -1.99 -6.20 -5.67
N VAL A 70 -1.26 -6.79 -4.71
CA VAL A 70 0.21 -6.74 -4.69
C VAL A 70 0.81 -7.35 -5.96
N CYS A 71 0.38 -8.55 -6.34
CA CYS A 71 0.83 -9.20 -7.58
C CYS A 71 0.54 -8.35 -8.83
N ARG A 72 -0.66 -7.75 -8.92
CA ARG A 72 -1.04 -6.89 -10.04
C ARG A 72 -0.15 -5.65 -10.14
N LEU A 73 0.14 -5.01 -9.01
CA LEU A 73 1.00 -3.82 -8.94
C LEU A 73 2.43 -4.14 -9.35
N ILE A 74 3.02 -5.19 -8.77
CA ILE A 74 4.39 -5.62 -9.11
C ILE A 74 4.49 -5.99 -10.59
N ASN A 75 3.53 -6.75 -11.13
CA ASN A 75 3.53 -7.10 -12.55
C ASN A 75 3.33 -5.88 -13.45
N SER A 76 2.45 -4.94 -13.07
CA SER A 76 2.27 -3.70 -13.82
C SER A 76 3.54 -2.85 -13.82
N PHE A 77 4.27 -2.82 -12.71
CA PHE A 77 5.54 -2.09 -12.60
C PHE A 77 6.64 -2.73 -13.46
N LYS A 78 6.76 -4.05 -13.42
CA LYS A 78 7.69 -4.80 -14.28
C LYS A 78 7.39 -4.58 -15.76
N LYS A 79 6.12 -4.63 -16.16
CA LYS A 79 5.71 -4.33 -17.55
C LYS A 79 6.07 -2.92 -17.98
N LYS A 80 5.89 -1.92 -17.11
CA LYS A 80 6.32 -0.54 -17.39
C LYS A 80 7.84 -0.41 -17.55
N LYS A 81 8.64 -1.11 -16.75
CA LYS A 81 10.11 -1.13 -16.92
C LYS A 81 10.58 -1.91 -18.14
N ILE A 82 9.87 -2.96 -18.55
CA ILE A 82 10.19 -3.77 -19.75
C ILE A 82 9.70 -3.10 -21.04
N ALA A 83 8.74 -2.19 -20.94
CA ALA A 83 8.33 -1.30 -22.03
C ALA A 83 8.89 0.13 -21.84
N PRO A 84 10.22 0.35 -21.85
CA PRO A 84 10.76 1.69 -21.89
C PRO A 84 10.70 2.22 -23.33
N CYS A 85 9.51 2.36 -23.91
CA CYS A 85 9.30 2.95 -25.24
C CYS A 85 7.80 3.24 -25.41
N GLN A 86 7.29 4.35 -24.88
CA GLN A 86 6.25 5.14 -25.56
C GLN A 86 6.45 6.59 -25.11
N GLU A 87 7.38 7.28 -25.78
CA GLU A 87 7.35 8.73 -25.89
C GLU A 87 5.94 9.14 -26.39
N HIS A 88 5.27 9.99 -25.63
CA HIS A 88 4.09 10.70 -26.11
C HIS A 88 4.60 11.76 -27.10
N ASN A 89 4.69 11.39 -28.37
CA ASN A 89 4.78 12.35 -29.47
C ASN A 89 3.36 12.56 -30.01
N ASN A 90 2.71 13.64 -29.58
CA ASN A 90 1.87 14.48 -30.44
C ASN A 90 1.61 15.84 -29.78
#